data_AF-A0A940ARP3-F1
#
_entry.id   AF-A0A940ARP3-F1
#
_cell.length_a   1.000
_cell.length_b   1.000
_cell.length_c   1.000
_cell.angle_alpha   90.00
_cell.angle_beta   90.00
_cell.angle_gamma   90.00
#
_symmetry.space_group_name_H-M   'P 1'
#
loop_
_entity.id
_entity.type
_entity.pdbx_description
1 polymer ?
#
loop_
_entity_poly.entity_id
_entity_poly.type
_entity_poly.pdbx_seq_one_letter_code
_entity_poly.pdbx_strand_id
1 'polypeptide(L)'
;MDELIWKSCEAYMKYEELLLKRDQLLKDARSIHIAYMKEFGDLMLEVYEMKIECIKKKKMIAFCQTALNHCMPIDLSEVKNYIERAMVFYNRQLQEMLADRKQAEGAKRTPDYKVERAKRTYRRLAKTLHPDINPEVVANPEIAELWTRITVAYHCNDDVELENLEILARRVLKACGMSDVPVEITNISERIERLEEEINAILTSEPYIFEEFLTDPEKFEMRKEMYRKELAEYRAYSQELADVLRKMLIEGGAEFVWIEN
;
A
#
# COMPACT_ATOMS: atom_id res chain seq x y z
N MET A 1 32.67 26.63 23.47
CA MET A 1 31.27 27.07 23.27
C MET A 1 30.90 26.90 21.80
N ASP A 2 31.77 27.32 20.88
CA ASP A 2 31.56 27.21 19.42
C ASP A 2 31.45 25.77 18.88
N GLU A 3 32.24 24.80 19.38
CA GLU A 3 32.12 23.38 18.94
C GLU A 3 30.78 22.72 19.33
N LEU A 4 30.20 23.11 20.46
CA LEU A 4 28.94 22.53 20.94
C LEU A 4 27.75 23.06 20.13
N ILE A 5 27.79 24.36 19.79
CA ILE A 5 26.81 25.03 18.92
C ILE A 5 26.92 24.47 17.50
N TRP A 6 28.14 24.27 16.99
CA TRP A 6 28.38 23.70 15.67
C TRP A 6 27.86 22.26 15.54
N LYS A 7 28.14 21.38 16.53
CA LYS A 7 27.59 20.01 16.57
C LYS A 7 26.07 19.98 16.66
N SER A 8 25.46 20.92 17.40
CA SER A 8 24.00 21.06 17.48
C SER A 8 23.39 21.49 16.14
N CYS A 9 24.03 22.42 15.42
CA CYS A 9 23.62 22.83 14.07
C CYS A 9 23.74 21.69 13.05
N GLU A 10 24.83 20.91 13.10
CA GLU A 10 25.04 19.76 12.20
C GLU A 10 23.97 18.68 12.40
N ALA A 11 23.67 18.33 13.67
CA ALA A 11 22.61 17.38 13.99
C ALA A 11 21.23 17.87 13.51
N TYR A 12 20.94 19.17 13.64
CA TYR A 12 19.69 19.77 13.16
C TYR A 12 19.55 19.67 11.64
N MET A 13 20.60 20.02 10.90
CA MET A 13 20.60 19.91 9.43
C MET A 13 20.40 18.45 9.00
N LYS A 14 21.11 17.51 9.63
CA LYS A 14 20.95 16.07 9.36
C LYS A 14 19.51 15.61 9.62
N TYR A 15 18.93 16.02 10.75
CA TYR A 15 17.56 15.66 11.10
C TYR A 15 16.53 16.18 10.09
N GLU A 16 16.64 17.45 9.69
CA GLU A 16 15.79 18.06 8.67
C GLU A 16 15.90 17.32 7.33
N GLU A 17 17.12 16.99 6.90
CA GLU A 17 17.35 16.25 5.66
C GLU A 17 16.74 14.85 5.68
N LEU A 18 16.85 14.13 6.80
CA LEU A 18 16.25 12.81 6.97
C LEU A 18 14.72 12.89 6.96
N LEU A 19 14.11 13.87 7.62
CA LEU A 19 12.65 14.07 7.58
C LEU A 19 12.14 14.27 6.15
N LEU A 20 12.78 15.20 5.42
CA LEU A 20 12.42 15.47 4.03
C LEU A 20 12.64 14.25 3.14
N LYS A 21 13.71 13.49 3.39
CA LYS A 21 13.98 12.24 2.68
C LYS A 21 12.89 11.20 2.94
N ARG A 22 12.50 10.97 4.20
CA ARG A 22 11.41 10.06 4.56
C ARG A 22 10.11 10.43 3.83
N ASP A 23 9.70 11.68 3.88
CA ASP A 23 8.44 12.14 3.26
C ASP A 23 8.46 11.97 1.74
N GLN A 24 9.61 12.25 1.12
CA GLN A 24 9.84 12.02 -0.30
C GLN A 24 9.77 10.53 -0.65
N LEU A 25 10.43 9.67 0.14
CA LEU A 25 10.39 8.22 -0.06
C LEU A 25 8.97 7.65 0.07
N LEU A 26 8.16 8.12 1.03
CA LEU A 26 6.75 7.71 1.16
C LEU A 26 5.92 8.11 -0.07
N LYS A 27 6.16 9.31 -0.60
CA LYS A 27 5.52 9.78 -1.83
C LYS A 27 5.96 8.97 -3.06
N ASP A 28 7.24 8.65 -3.15
CA ASP A 28 7.80 7.85 -4.24
C ASP A 28 7.28 6.42 -4.17
N ALA A 29 7.23 5.82 -2.99
CA ALA A 29 6.63 4.52 -2.72
C ALA A 29 5.19 4.43 -3.26
N ARG A 30 4.35 5.46 -3.03
CA ARG A 30 3.00 5.51 -3.62
C ARG A 30 3.02 5.53 -5.15
N SER A 31 3.94 6.29 -5.74
CA SER A 31 4.07 6.41 -7.19
C SER A 31 4.55 5.10 -7.82
N ILE A 32 5.52 4.45 -7.18
CA ILE A 32 6.03 3.12 -7.51
C ILE A 32 4.91 2.09 -7.42
N HIS A 33 4.11 2.09 -6.35
CA HIS A 33 2.96 1.19 -6.21
C HIS A 33 1.97 1.32 -7.37
N ILE A 34 1.61 2.55 -7.73
CA ILE A 34 0.71 2.83 -8.87
C ILE A 34 1.30 2.30 -10.17
N ALA A 35 2.59 2.54 -10.43
CA ALA A 35 3.26 2.05 -11.64
C ALA A 35 3.31 0.52 -11.66
N TYR A 36 3.62 -0.11 -10.53
CA TYR A 36 3.62 -1.57 -10.39
C TYR A 36 2.24 -2.18 -10.65
N MET A 37 1.19 -1.62 -10.07
CA MET A 37 -0.19 -2.07 -10.30
C MET A 37 -0.66 -1.88 -11.74
N LYS A 38 -0.12 -0.90 -12.47
CA LYS A 38 -0.40 -0.75 -13.92
C LYS A 38 0.24 -1.85 -14.76
N GLU A 39 1.48 -2.23 -14.43
CA GLU A 39 2.26 -3.17 -15.22
C GLU A 39 1.98 -4.64 -14.89
N PHE A 40 1.71 -4.94 -13.62
CA PHE A 40 1.56 -6.29 -13.10
C PHE A 40 0.16 -6.59 -12.55
N GLY A 41 -0.67 -5.57 -12.29
CA GLY A 41 -1.91 -5.74 -11.55
C GLY A 41 -2.92 -6.66 -12.22
N ASP A 42 -3.05 -6.63 -13.55
CA ASP A 42 -3.96 -7.52 -14.27
C ASP A 42 -3.54 -8.99 -14.10
N LEU A 43 -2.24 -9.26 -14.22
CA LEU A 43 -1.70 -10.61 -14.09
C LEU A 43 -1.75 -11.10 -12.63
N MET A 44 -1.50 -10.22 -11.66
CA MET A 44 -1.68 -10.53 -10.23
C MET A 44 -3.13 -10.88 -9.90
N LEU A 45 -4.09 -10.15 -10.47
CA LEU A 45 -5.52 -10.44 -10.32
C LEU A 45 -5.86 -11.82 -10.91
N GLU A 46 -5.43 -12.11 -12.14
CA GLU A 46 -5.65 -13.43 -12.77
C GLU A 46 -5.08 -14.58 -11.92
N VAL A 47 -3.87 -14.42 -11.39
CA VAL A 47 -3.24 -15.41 -10.48
C VAL A 47 -4.10 -15.61 -9.24
N TYR A 48 -4.52 -14.51 -8.60
CA TYR A 48 -5.28 -14.59 -7.36
C TYR A 48 -6.68 -15.18 -7.56
N GLU A 49 -7.36 -14.82 -8.65
CA GLU A 49 -8.64 -15.41 -9.04
C GLU A 49 -8.53 -16.92 -9.25
N MET A 50 -7.49 -17.38 -9.95
CA MET A 50 -7.27 -18.81 -10.17
C MET A 50 -6.92 -19.55 -8.88
N LYS A 51 -6.16 -18.92 -7.98
CA LYS A 51 -5.89 -19.44 -6.64
C LYS A 51 -7.17 -19.60 -5.82
N ILE A 52 -8.04 -18.60 -5.84
CA ILE A 52 -9.37 -18.65 -5.19
C ILE A 52 -10.21 -19.79 -5.76
N GLU A 53 -10.20 -19.98 -7.07
CA GLU A 53 -10.91 -21.09 -7.73
C GLU A 53 -10.38 -22.46 -7.27
N CYS A 54 -9.06 -22.63 -7.15
CA CYS A 54 -8.47 -23.84 -6.57
C CYS A 54 -8.94 -24.07 -5.14
N ILE A 55 -8.96 -23.02 -4.30
CA ILE A 55 -9.40 -23.11 -2.90
C ILE A 55 -10.86 -23.53 -2.82
N LYS A 56 -11.75 -22.93 -3.63
CA LYS A 56 -13.17 -23.32 -3.71
C LYS A 56 -13.32 -24.80 -4.04
N LYS A 57 -12.62 -25.29 -5.07
CA LYS A 57 -12.65 -26.70 -5.45
C LYS A 57 -12.14 -27.62 -4.34
N LYS A 58 -11.07 -27.26 -3.64
CA LYS A 58 -10.57 -28.04 -2.50
C LYS A 58 -11.57 -28.11 -1.36
N LYS A 59 -12.22 -26.99 -1.02
CA LYS A 59 -13.25 -26.95 0.02
C LYS A 59 -14.46 -27.80 -0.38
N MET A 60 -14.85 -27.75 -1.65
CA MET A 60 -15.91 -28.58 -2.22
C MET A 60 -15.57 -30.07 -2.10
N ILE A 61 -14.38 -30.47 -2.54
CA ILE A 61 -13.89 -31.86 -2.42
C ILE A 61 -13.94 -32.34 -0.97
N ALA A 62 -13.43 -31.54 -0.03
CA ALA A 62 -13.44 -31.89 1.39
C ALA A 62 -14.86 -32.08 1.95
N PHE A 63 -15.81 -31.24 1.52
CA PHE A 63 -17.22 -31.40 1.89
C PHE A 63 -17.80 -32.70 1.34
N CYS A 64 -17.64 -32.95 0.03
CA CYS A 64 -18.13 -34.16 -0.62
C CYS A 64 -17.52 -35.43 0.00
N GLN A 65 -16.21 -35.44 0.28
CA GLN A 65 -15.53 -36.55 0.94
C GLN A 65 -16.14 -36.84 2.32
N THR A 66 -16.44 -35.79 3.08
CA THR A 66 -17.04 -35.94 4.41
C THR A 66 -18.45 -36.55 4.30
N ALA A 67 -19.28 -36.04 3.39
CA ALA A 67 -20.62 -36.58 3.16
C ALA A 67 -20.59 -38.04 2.72
N LEU A 68 -19.71 -38.38 1.76
CA LEU A 68 -19.53 -39.75 1.27
C LEU A 68 -19.08 -40.72 2.37
N ASN A 69 -18.12 -40.32 3.20
CA ASN A 69 -17.64 -41.14 4.32
C ASN A 69 -18.72 -41.43 5.36
N HIS A 70 -19.74 -40.56 5.45
CA HIS A 70 -20.89 -40.73 6.33
C HIS A 70 -22.13 -41.31 5.62
N CYS A 71 -22.01 -41.68 4.34
CA CYS A 71 -23.12 -42.15 3.50
C CYS A 71 -24.32 -41.18 3.49
N MET A 72 -24.05 -39.88 3.59
CA MET A 72 -25.08 -38.84 3.55
C MET A 72 -25.26 -38.32 2.12
N PRO A 73 -26.50 -37.95 1.72
CA PRO A 73 -26.71 -37.25 0.47
C PRO A 73 -26.01 -35.89 0.49
N ILE A 74 -25.62 -35.39 -0.68
CA ILE A 74 -24.97 -34.09 -0.80
C ILE A 74 -26.04 -33.04 -1.08
N ASP A 75 -26.34 -32.21 -0.08
CA ASP A 75 -27.22 -31.05 -0.25
C ASP A 75 -26.45 -29.88 -0.89
N LEU A 76 -26.86 -29.51 -2.10
CA LEU A 76 -26.26 -28.42 -2.85
C LEU A 76 -26.43 -27.05 -2.18
N SER A 77 -27.51 -26.84 -1.42
CA SER A 77 -27.76 -25.62 -0.65
C SER A 77 -26.74 -25.48 0.49
N GLU A 78 -26.53 -26.56 1.26
CA GLU A 78 -25.53 -26.59 2.34
C GLU A 78 -24.11 -26.43 1.82
N VAL A 79 -23.77 -27.12 0.73
CA VAL A 79 -22.49 -26.97 0.04
C VAL A 79 -22.23 -25.51 -0.32
N LYS A 80 -23.19 -24.87 -1.00
CA LYS A 80 -23.06 -23.47 -1.43
C LYS A 80 -22.83 -22.56 -0.23
N ASN A 81 -23.64 -22.70 0.82
CA ASN A 81 -23.52 -21.91 2.05
C ASN A 81 -22.16 -22.12 2.76
N TYR A 82 -21.68 -23.36 2.81
CA TYR A 82 -20.36 -23.68 3.37
C TYR A 82 -19.23 -23.01 2.58
N ILE A 83 -19.26 -23.10 1.24
CA ILE A 83 -18.27 -22.47 0.38
C ILE A 83 -18.33 -20.94 0.53
N GLU A 84 -19.51 -20.32 0.47
CA GLU A 84 -19.65 -18.87 0.64
C GLU A 84 -19.03 -18.37 1.95
N ARG A 85 -19.29 -19.06 3.07
CA ARG A 85 -18.69 -18.74 4.37
C ARG A 85 -17.17 -18.90 4.36
N ALA A 86 -16.67 -19.98 3.76
CA ALA A 86 -15.23 -20.24 3.67
C ALA A 86 -14.51 -19.21 2.77
N MET A 87 -15.22 -18.59 1.83
CA MET A 87 -14.63 -17.69 0.83
C MET A 87 -14.68 -16.19 1.19
N VAL A 88 -15.33 -15.79 2.28
CA VAL A 88 -15.48 -14.38 2.68
C VAL A 88 -14.15 -13.62 2.69
N PHE A 89 -13.13 -14.15 3.38
CA PHE A 89 -11.82 -13.49 3.51
C PHE A 89 -11.09 -13.35 2.17
N TYR A 90 -11.17 -14.37 1.31
CA TYR A 90 -10.52 -14.35 0.00
C TYR A 90 -11.22 -13.40 -0.97
N ASN A 91 -12.55 -13.40 -0.97
CA ASN A 91 -13.33 -12.48 -1.80
C ASN A 91 -13.08 -11.03 -1.39
N ARG A 92 -12.93 -10.74 -0.09
CA ARG A 92 -12.58 -9.39 0.38
C ARG A 92 -11.23 -8.93 -0.16
N GLN A 93 -10.19 -9.77 -0.06
CA GLN A 93 -8.87 -9.44 -0.63
C GLN A 93 -8.92 -9.24 -2.15
N LEU A 94 -9.71 -10.04 -2.88
CA LEU A 94 -9.91 -9.83 -4.32
C LEU A 94 -10.51 -8.45 -4.60
N GLN A 95 -11.48 -8.00 -3.79
CA GLN A 95 -12.06 -6.66 -3.94
C GLN A 95 -11.04 -5.55 -3.62
N GLU A 96 -10.18 -5.73 -2.63
CA GLU A 96 -9.11 -4.78 -2.30
C GLU A 96 -8.12 -4.68 -3.47
N MET A 97 -7.67 -5.81 -4.05
CA MET A 97 -6.80 -5.81 -5.23
C MET A 97 -7.44 -5.16 -6.46
N LEU A 98 -8.74 -5.39 -6.70
CA LEU A 98 -9.49 -4.75 -7.79
C LEU A 98 -9.59 -3.24 -7.60
N ALA A 99 -9.80 -2.78 -6.36
CA ALA A 99 -9.84 -1.36 -6.04
C ALA A 99 -8.48 -0.70 -6.30
N ASP A 100 -7.39 -1.33 -5.87
CA ASP A 100 -6.03 -0.84 -6.09
C ASP A 100 -5.69 -0.75 -7.58
N ARG A 101 -6.04 -1.79 -8.35
CA ARG A 101 -5.85 -1.80 -9.82
C ARG A 101 -6.62 -0.68 -10.50
N LYS A 102 -7.89 -0.48 -10.11
CA LYS A 102 -8.76 0.58 -10.66
C LYS A 102 -8.24 1.97 -10.31
N GLN A 103 -7.75 2.17 -9.09
CA GLN A 103 -7.12 3.41 -8.68
C GLN A 103 -5.85 3.67 -9.50
N ALA A 104 -5.03 2.65 -9.71
CA ALA A 104 -3.83 2.76 -10.53
C ALA A 104 -4.16 3.11 -11.98
N GLU A 105 -5.19 2.51 -12.57
CA GLU A 105 -5.62 2.80 -13.95
C GLU A 105 -6.03 4.27 -14.14
N GLY A 106 -6.77 4.84 -13.18
CA GLY A 106 -7.18 6.23 -13.20
C GLY A 106 -6.07 7.24 -12.92
N ALA A 107 -4.92 6.80 -12.42
CA ALA A 107 -3.83 7.70 -12.02
C ALA A 107 -3.11 8.27 -13.24
N LYS A 108 -3.07 9.61 -13.34
CA LYS A 108 -2.36 10.32 -14.41
C LYS A 108 -0.92 10.62 -13.99
N ARG A 109 0.01 10.56 -14.95
CA ARG A 109 1.38 11.02 -14.74
C ARG A 109 1.36 12.53 -14.51
N THR A 110 1.94 12.96 -13.40
CA THR A 110 2.17 14.38 -13.16
C THR A 110 3.41 14.84 -13.94
N PRO A 111 3.37 15.98 -14.65
CA PRO A 111 4.56 16.51 -15.32
C PRO A 111 5.70 16.81 -14.34
N ASP A 112 6.93 16.51 -14.75
CA ASP A 112 8.12 16.61 -13.89
C ASP A 112 8.31 18.03 -13.31
N TYR A 113 7.99 19.09 -14.07
CA TYR A 113 8.08 20.47 -13.59
C TYR A 113 7.16 20.75 -12.38
N LYS A 114 5.97 20.13 -12.33
CA LYS A 114 5.05 20.27 -11.20
C LYS A 114 5.56 19.53 -9.98
N VAL A 115 6.10 18.33 -10.17
CA VAL A 115 6.72 17.53 -9.10
C VAL A 115 7.85 18.35 -8.45
N GLU A 116 8.72 18.95 -9.25
CA GLU A 116 9.84 19.77 -8.76
C GLU A 116 9.40 21.09 -8.11
N ARG A 117 8.31 21.71 -8.57
CA ARG A 117 7.71 22.87 -7.86
C ARG A 117 7.13 22.45 -6.51
N ALA A 118 6.35 21.38 -6.48
CA ALA A 118 5.74 20.85 -5.27
C ALA A 118 6.80 20.49 -4.21
N LYS A 119 7.89 19.81 -4.62
CA LYS A 119 9.04 19.51 -3.73
C LYS A 119 9.66 20.76 -3.14
N ARG A 120 9.94 21.78 -3.97
CA ARG A 120 10.55 23.04 -3.49
C ARG A 120 9.66 23.77 -2.49
N THR A 121 8.36 23.86 -2.76
CA THR A 121 7.41 24.52 -1.86
C THR A 121 7.20 23.73 -0.58
N TYR A 122 7.04 22.40 -0.66
CA TYR A 122 6.95 21.53 0.51
C TYR A 122 8.16 21.67 1.42
N ARG A 123 9.39 21.68 0.88
CA ARG A 123 10.61 21.86 1.68
C ARG A 123 10.61 23.16 2.49
N ARG A 124 10.11 24.26 1.93
CA ARG A 124 10.00 25.54 2.67
C ARG A 124 8.94 25.45 3.78
N LEU A 125 7.82 24.80 3.50
CA LEU A 125 6.73 24.62 4.46
C LEU A 125 7.13 23.67 5.62
N ALA A 126 7.74 22.53 5.31
CA ALA A 126 8.19 21.55 6.30
C ALA A 126 9.17 22.16 7.31
N LYS A 127 10.11 22.99 6.85
CA LYS A 127 11.04 23.72 7.75
C LYS A 127 10.37 24.55 8.84
N THR A 128 9.15 25.02 8.60
CA THR A 128 8.45 25.94 9.50
C THR A 128 7.30 25.28 10.25
N LEU A 129 6.65 24.30 9.63
CA LEU A 129 5.38 23.73 10.09
C LEU A 129 5.44 22.23 10.40
N HIS A 130 6.55 21.53 10.12
CA HIS A 130 6.59 20.10 10.37
C HIS A 130 6.44 19.81 11.88
N PRO A 131 5.52 18.93 12.32
CA PRO A 131 5.26 18.61 13.73
C PRO A 131 6.51 18.20 14.51
N ASP A 132 7.36 17.38 13.88
CA ASP A 132 8.59 16.94 14.53
C ASP A 132 9.67 18.02 14.65
N ILE A 133 9.60 19.05 13.79
CA ILE A 133 10.50 20.21 13.86
C ILE A 133 9.94 21.19 14.90
N ASN A 134 8.66 21.54 14.81
CA ASN A 134 8.04 22.51 15.70
C ASN A 134 6.87 21.88 16.48
N PRO A 135 7.11 21.28 17.66
CA PRO A 135 6.06 20.60 18.44
C PRO A 135 4.91 21.52 18.86
N GLU A 136 5.13 22.84 18.96
CA GLU A 136 4.07 23.81 19.27
C GLU A 136 3.04 23.92 18.14
N VAL A 137 3.38 23.51 16.91
CA VAL A 137 2.43 23.35 15.80
C VAL A 137 1.35 22.32 16.12
N VAL A 138 1.68 21.28 16.90
CA VAL A 138 0.72 20.25 17.31
C VAL A 138 -0.27 20.78 18.34
N ALA A 139 0.12 21.79 19.12
CA ALA A 139 -0.74 22.39 20.14
C ALA A 139 -1.81 23.34 19.56
N ASN A 140 -1.65 23.80 18.32
CA ASN A 140 -2.62 24.68 17.65
C ASN A 140 -3.42 23.92 16.58
N PRO A 141 -4.74 23.71 16.77
CA PRO A 141 -5.60 23.00 15.82
C PRO A 141 -5.58 23.57 14.40
N GLU A 142 -5.52 24.90 14.24
CA GLU A 142 -5.50 25.52 12.90
C GLU A 142 -4.22 25.18 12.13
N ILE A 143 -3.08 25.12 12.84
CA ILE A 143 -1.79 24.80 12.21
C ILE A 143 -1.69 23.30 11.94
N ALA A 144 -2.22 22.45 12.82
CA ALA A 144 -2.29 21.01 12.60
C ALA A 144 -3.17 20.65 11.38
N GLU A 145 -4.33 21.30 11.22
CA GLU A 145 -5.17 21.16 10.03
C GLU A 145 -4.42 21.64 8.78
N LEU A 146 -3.73 22.79 8.87
CA LEU A 146 -2.95 23.32 7.77
C LEU A 146 -1.83 22.37 7.36
N TRP A 147 -1.11 21.78 8.31
CA TRP A 147 -0.08 20.77 8.04
C TRP A 147 -0.66 19.56 7.30
N THR A 148 -1.80 19.06 7.77
CA THR A 148 -2.50 17.94 7.11
C THR A 148 -2.80 18.26 5.65
N ARG A 149 -3.28 19.48 5.35
CA ARG A 149 -3.53 19.94 3.98
C ARG A 149 -2.25 20.02 3.15
N ILE A 150 -1.15 20.50 3.73
CA ILE A 150 0.17 20.58 3.08
C ILE A 150 0.66 19.18 2.69
N THR A 151 0.59 18.22 3.61
CA THR A 151 0.99 16.83 3.36
C THR A 151 0.17 16.21 2.22
N VAL A 152 -1.15 16.40 2.23
CA VAL A 152 -2.03 15.92 1.14
C VAL A 152 -1.66 16.55 -0.20
N ALA A 153 -1.53 17.89 -0.26
CA ALA A 153 -1.17 18.60 -1.49
C ALA A 153 0.19 18.15 -2.04
N TYR A 154 1.18 17.90 -1.17
CA TYR A 154 2.48 17.38 -1.56
C TYR A 154 2.42 15.96 -2.13
N HIS A 155 1.66 15.06 -1.51
CA HIS A 155 1.45 13.71 -2.04
C HIS A 155 0.69 13.71 -3.38
N CYS A 156 -0.21 14.66 -3.59
CA CYS A 156 -0.95 14.83 -4.85
C CYS A 156 -0.18 15.58 -5.94
N ASN A 157 1.03 16.07 -5.66
CA ASN A 157 1.78 16.98 -6.54
C ASN A 157 0.97 18.24 -6.94
N ASP A 158 0.10 18.72 -6.06
CA ASP A 158 -0.67 19.94 -6.29
C ASP A 158 0.21 21.16 -6.00
N ASP A 159 0.97 21.57 -7.00
CA ASP A 159 1.90 22.70 -6.91
C ASP A 159 1.19 24.03 -6.66
N VAL A 160 -0.04 24.18 -7.13
CA VAL A 160 -0.85 25.40 -6.96
C VAL A 160 -1.40 25.47 -5.54
N GLU A 161 -1.99 24.38 -5.04
CA GLU A 161 -2.50 24.36 -3.67
C GLU A 161 -1.36 24.52 -2.65
N LEU A 162 -0.19 23.93 -2.89
CA LEU A 162 0.98 24.15 -2.02
C LEU A 162 1.40 25.62 -1.95
N GLU A 163 1.33 26.36 -3.06
CA GLU A 163 1.63 27.81 -3.08
C GLU A 163 0.57 28.62 -2.32
N ASN A 164 -0.71 28.28 -2.47
CA ASN A 164 -1.80 28.89 -1.70
C ASN A 164 -1.61 28.63 -0.19
N LEU A 165 -1.29 27.39 0.17
CA LEU A 165 -1.03 26.97 1.55
C LEU A 165 0.21 27.65 2.13
N GLU A 166 1.24 27.93 1.33
CA GLU A 166 2.42 28.69 1.78
C GLU A 166 2.05 30.12 2.19
N ILE A 167 1.17 30.79 1.44
CA ILE A 167 0.69 32.13 1.80
C ILE A 167 -0.14 32.07 3.08
N LEU A 168 -1.04 31.07 3.20
CA LEU A 168 -1.87 30.89 4.38
C LEU A 168 -1.04 30.59 5.63
N ALA A 169 -0.04 29.70 5.51
CA ALA A 169 0.92 29.37 6.55
C ALA A 169 1.62 30.60 7.13
N ARG A 170 2.15 31.47 6.26
CA ARG A 170 2.81 32.70 6.69
C ARG A 170 1.87 33.63 7.45
N ARG A 171 0.60 33.71 7.04
CA ARG A 171 -0.41 34.53 7.72
C ARG A 171 -0.74 33.97 9.11
N VAL A 172 -0.96 32.66 9.22
CA VAL A 172 -1.31 32.00 10.48
C VAL A 172 -0.14 32.08 11.47
N LEU A 173 1.09 31.76 11.02
CA LEU A 173 2.30 31.86 11.86
C LEU A 173 2.51 33.28 12.41
N LYS A 174 2.27 34.30 11.58
CA LYS A 174 2.36 35.71 12.02
C LYS A 174 1.26 36.08 13.02
N ALA A 175 0.03 35.59 12.83
CA ALA A 175 -1.06 35.84 13.74
C ALA A 175 -0.85 35.17 15.11
N CYS A 176 -0.23 33.99 15.14
CA CYS A 176 0.09 33.26 16.36
C CYS A 176 1.38 33.74 17.04
N GLY A 177 2.12 34.69 16.46
CA GLY A 177 3.41 35.16 17.02
C GLY A 177 4.54 34.12 16.93
N MET A 178 4.38 33.09 16.11
CA MET A 178 5.31 31.95 16.01
C MET A 178 6.37 32.11 14.92
N SER A 179 6.51 33.29 14.29
CA SER A 179 7.44 33.49 13.17
C SER A 179 8.91 33.38 13.57
N ASP A 180 9.24 33.62 14.84
CA ASP A 180 10.62 33.76 15.34
C ASP A 180 10.92 32.91 16.59
N VAL A 181 10.07 31.92 16.90
CA VAL A 181 10.32 31.03 18.05
C VAL A 181 11.48 30.10 17.72
N PRO A 182 12.58 30.11 18.50
CA PRO A 182 13.69 29.20 18.27
C PRO A 182 13.22 27.77 18.45
N VAL A 183 13.43 26.97 17.40
CA VAL A 183 13.05 25.56 17.37
C VAL A 183 14.03 24.77 18.24
N GLU A 184 13.55 24.23 19.35
CA GLU A 184 14.34 23.34 20.21
C GLU A 184 13.90 21.88 20.02
N ILE A 185 14.70 21.11 19.29
CA ILE A 185 14.46 19.67 19.09
C ILE A 185 15.16 18.89 20.20
N THR A 186 14.38 18.48 21.21
CA THR A 186 14.88 17.62 22.29
C THR A 186 15.15 16.19 21.78
N ASN A 187 16.21 15.55 22.29
CA ASN A 187 16.65 14.18 21.94
C ASN A 187 16.90 13.98 20.43
N ILE A 188 17.56 14.95 19.80
CA ILE A 188 17.79 14.92 18.34
C ILE A 188 18.51 13.66 17.87
N SER A 189 19.46 13.13 18.64
CA SER A 189 20.19 11.90 18.28
C SER A 189 19.28 10.67 18.21
N GLU A 190 18.40 10.46 19.20
CA GLU A 190 17.43 9.35 19.20
C GLU A 190 16.37 9.52 18.10
N ARG A 191 16.01 10.76 17.76
CA ARG A 191 15.09 11.05 16.66
C ARG A 191 15.73 10.77 15.30
N ILE A 192 17.02 11.10 15.14
CA ILE A 192 17.81 10.77 13.93
C ILE A 192 17.88 9.26 13.76
N GLU A 193 18.23 8.51 14.80
CA GLU A 193 18.33 7.05 14.76
C GLU A 193 17.00 6.41 14.32
N ARG A 194 15.89 6.80 14.96
CA ARG A 194 14.55 6.34 14.55
C ARG A 194 14.20 6.68 13.12
N LEU A 195 14.54 7.89 12.64
CA LEU A 195 14.31 8.25 11.24
C LEU A 195 15.15 7.43 10.27
N GLU A 196 16.39 7.11 10.62
CA GLU A 196 17.25 6.25 9.81
C GLU A 196 16.67 4.83 9.72
N GLU A 197 16.15 4.30 10.83
CA GLU A 197 15.42 3.02 10.86
C GLU A 197 14.16 3.06 10.00
N GLU A 198 13.34 4.11 10.13
CA GLU A 198 12.12 4.31 9.31
C GLU A 198 12.45 4.38 7.83
N ILE A 199 13.48 5.16 7.45
CA ILE A 199 13.93 5.27 6.07
C ILE A 199 14.40 3.92 5.55
N ASN A 200 15.18 3.18 6.34
CA ASN A 200 15.64 1.86 5.96
C ASN A 200 14.47 0.87 5.82
N ALA A 201 13.48 0.94 6.71
CA ALA A 201 12.26 0.14 6.60
C ALA A 201 11.53 0.46 5.28
N ILE A 202 11.30 1.74 4.96
CA ILE A 202 10.65 2.15 3.70
C ILE A 202 11.41 1.60 2.50
N LEU A 203 12.74 1.75 2.46
CA LEU A 203 13.58 1.31 1.34
C LEU A 203 13.60 -0.22 1.15
N THR A 204 13.38 -0.98 2.23
CA THR A 204 13.45 -2.45 2.23
C THR A 204 12.08 -3.12 2.22
N SER A 205 10.99 -2.34 2.28
CA SER A 205 9.62 -2.84 2.28
C SER A 205 8.86 -2.48 1.00
N GLU A 206 7.77 -3.20 0.77
CA GLU A 206 6.78 -2.82 -0.22
C GLU A 206 6.11 -1.49 0.18
N PRO A 207 5.81 -0.61 -0.78
CA PRO A 207 5.95 -0.81 -2.22
C PRO A 207 7.29 -0.31 -2.80
N TYR A 208 8.19 0.26 -1.99
CA TYR A 208 9.41 0.91 -2.52
C TYR A 208 10.31 -0.08 -3.27
N ILE A 209 10.47 -1.29 -2.74
CA ILE A 209 11.26 -2.35 -3.38
C ILE A 209 10.78 -2.68 -4.80
N PHE A 210 9.54 -2.37 -5.16
CA PHE A 210 9.02 -2.62 -6.50
C PHE A 210 9.68 -1.77 -7.58
N GLU A 211 10.38 -0.69 -7.22
CA GLU A 211 11.14 0.15 -8.13
C GLU A 211 12.12 -0.67 -8.97
N GLU A 212 12.73 -1.71 -8.40
CA GLU A 212 13.68 -2.57 -9.12
C GLU A 212 13.02 -3.34 -10.27
N PHE A 213 11.75 -3.75 -10.12
CA PHE A 213 11.02 -4.46 -11.17
C PHE A 213 10.52 -3.52 -12.26
N LEU A 214 10.47 -2.21 -12.01
CA LEU A 214 9.99 -1.22 -12.97
C LEU A 214 11.12 -0.57 -13.78
N THR A 215 12.32 -0.56 -13.23
CA THR A 215 13.49 0.14 -13.81
C THR A 215 14.43 -0.81 -14.55
N ASP A 216 14.55 -2.06 -14.10
CA ASP A 216 15.41 -3.08 -14.71
C ASP A 216 14.59 -3.98 -15.67
N PRO A 217 14.86 -3.94 -16.99
CA PRO A 217 14.13 -4.74 -17.97
C PRO A 217 14.22 -6.26 -17.74
N GLU A 218 15.36 -6.75 -17.22
CA GLU A 218 15.55 -8.18 -16.97
C GLU A 218 14.67 -8.62 -15.78
N LYS A 219 14.69 -7.87 -14.69
CA LYS A 219 13.84 -8.13 -13.53
C LYS A 219 12.36 -7.95 -13.84
N PHE A 220 12.00 -6.99 -14.69
CA PHE A 220 10.64 -6.78 -15.15
C PHE A 220 10.08 -8.02 -15.86
N GLU A 221 10.81 -8.53 -16.86
CA GLU A 221 10.38 -9.73 -17.60
C GLU A 221 10.41 -10.98 -16.72
N MET A 222 11.43 -11.14 -15.87
CA MET A 222 11.49 -12.23 -14.89
C MET A 222 10.25 -12.22 -13.98
N ARG A 223 9.83 -11.05 -13.50
CA ARG A 223 8.65 -10.90 -12.65
C ARG A 223 7.36 -11.21 -13.41
N LYS A 224 7.22 -10.77 -14.67
CA LYS A 224 6.07 -11.13 -15.51
C LYS A 224 6.00 -12.63 -15.74
N GLU A 225 7.12 -13.26 -16.04
CA GLU A 225 7.18 -14.71 -16.27
C GLU A 225 6.89 -15.50 -15.01
N MET A 226 7.36 -15.04 -13.84
CA MET A 226 7.02 -15.64 -12.55
C MET A 226 5.50 -15.71 -12.35
N TYR A 227 4.76 -14.61 -12.57
CA TYR A 227 3.32 -14.62 -12.43
C TYR A 227 2.61 -15.46 -13.51
N ARG A 228 3.10 -15.46 -14.77
CA ARG A 228 2.55 -16.33 -15.82
C ARG A 228 2.70 -17.81 -15.47
N LYS A 229 3.87 -18.18 -14.93
CA LYS A 229 4.15 -19.53 -14.47
C LYS A 229 3.23 -19.91 -13.31
N GLU A 230 3.10 -19.05 -12.30
CA GLU A 230 2.19 -19.27 -11.16
C GLU A 230 0.74 -19.44 -11.64
N LEU A 231 0.30 -18.61 -12.59
CA LEU A 231 -1.03 -18.73 -13.20
C LEU A 231 -1.21 -20.07 -13.92
N ALA A 232 -0.21 -20.51 -14.68
CA ALA A 232 -0.24 -21.80 -15.37
C ALA A 232 -0.30 -22.97 -14.39
N GLU A 233 0.48 -22.92 -13.31
CA GLU A 233 0.48 -23.91 -12.23
C GLU A 233 -0.89 -24.00 -11.56
N TYR A 234 -1.50 -22.86 -11.19
CA TYR A 234 -2.86 -22.88 -10.63
C TYR A 234 -3.91 -23.34 -11.63
N ARG A 235 -3.78 -23.02 -12.93
CA ARG A 235 -4.71 -23.52 -13.96
C ARG A 235 -4.63 -25.04 -14.08
N ALA A 236 -3.43 -25.62 -14.12
CA ALA A 236 -3.24 -27.07 -14.11
C ALA A 236 -3.81 -27.71 -12.85
N TYR A 237 -3.49 -27.15 -11.68
CA TYR A 237 -4.00 -27.66 -10.41
C TYR A 237 -5.54 -27.57 -10.31
N SER A 238 -6.14 -26.50 -10.81
CA SER A 238 -7.59 -26.32 -10.90
C SER A 238 -8.26 -27.41 -11.76
N GLN A 239 -7.59 -27.84 -12.84
CA GLN A 239 -8.04 -28.95 -13.69
C GLN A 239 -7.94 -30.30 -12.96
N GLU A 240 -6.81 -30.57 -12.29
CA GLU A 240 -6.64 -31.78 -11.48
C GLU A 240 -7.72 -31.90 -10.40
N LEU A 241 -8.02 -30.80 -9.70
CA LEU A 241 -9.09 -30.77 -8.70
C LEU A 241 -10.47 -31.01 -9.32
N ALA A 242 -10.72 -30.51 -10.53
CA ALA A 242 -11.96 -30.79 -11.25
C ALA A 242 -12.06 -32.28 -11.62
N ASP A 243 -10.97 -32.92 -12.01
CA ASP A 243 -10.93 -34.37 -12.27
C ASP A 243 -11.17 -35.20 -11.01
N VAL A 244 -10.57 -34.82 -9.88
CA VAL A 244 -10.81 -35.46 -8.58
C VAL A 244 -12.29 -35.38 -8.21
N LEU A 245 -12.89 -34.19 -8.34
CA LEU A 245 -14.31 -33.98 -8.06
C LEU A 245 -15.19 -34.83 -8.99
N ARG A 246 -14.91 -34.84 -10.31
CA ARG A 246 -15.65 -35.68 -11.27
C ARG A 246 -15.59 -37.17 -10.90
N LYS A 247 -14.40 -37.71 -10.66
CA LYS A 247 -14.21 -39.12 -10.30
C LYS A 247 -14.96 -39.47 -9.02
N MET A 248 -14.86 -38.62 -8.00
CA MET A 248 -15.56 -38.80 -6.73
C MET A 248 -17.08 -38.87 -6.88
N LEU A 249 -17.65 -38.08 -7.78
CA LEU A 249 -19.09 -38.08 -8.03
C LEU A 249 -19.55 -39.28 -8.86
N ILE A 250 -18.73 -39.74 -9.81
CA ILE A 250 -19.06 -40.89 -10.67
C ILE A 250 -18.86 -42.22 -9.92
N GLU A 251 -17.74 -42.37 -9.20
CA GLU A 251 -17.35 -43.62 -8.53
C GLU A 251 -17.91 -43.74 -7.11
N GLY A 252 -18.14 -42.61 -6.42
CA GLY A 252 -18.59 -42.58 -5.03
C GLY A 252 -20.11 -42.73 -4.84
N GLY A 253 -20.91 -42.80 -5.90
CA GLY A 253 -22.36 -42.99 -5.81
C GLY A 253 -23.10 -41.85 -5.11
N ALA A 254 -22.57 -40.63 -5.13
CA ALA A 254 -23.18 -39.47 -4.48
C ALA A 254 -24.50 -39.07 -5.17
N GLU A 255 -25.61 -39.11 -4.43
CA GLU A 255 -26.87 -38.51 -4.85
C GLU A 255 -26.89 -37.02 -4.43
N PHE A 256 -27.02 -36.14 -5.42
CA PHE A 256 -27.24 -34.71 -5.18
C PHE A 256 -28.72 -34.47 -4.93
N VAL A 257 -29.02 -33.82 -3.81
CA VAL A 257 -30.39 -33.43 -3.46
C VAL A 257 -30.45 -31.91 -3.37
N TRP A 258 -31.52 -31.34 -3.89
CA TRP A 258 -31.90 -29.95 -3.62
C TRP A 258 -32.89 -29.94 -2.48
N ILE A 259 -32.45 -29.47 -1.32
CA ILE A 259 -33.34 -29.24 -0.18
C ILE A 259 -33.57 -27.73 -0.12
N GLU A 260 -34.79 -27.29 -0.46
CA GLU A 260 -35.24 -25.93 -0.18
C GLU A 260 -35.54 -25.84 1.33
N ASN A 261 -34.70 -25.10 2.06
CA ASN A 261 -34.95 -24.70 3.45
C ASN A 261 -35.57 -23.30 3.49
#